data_AF-A0A453Q518-F1
#
_entry.id   AF-A0A453Q518-F1
#
_cell.length_a   1.000
_cell.length_b   1.000
_cell.length_c   1.000
_cell.angle_alpha   90.00
_cell.angle_beta   90.00
_cell.angle_gamma   90.00
#
_symmetry.space_group_name_H-M   'P 1'
#
loop_
_entity.id
_entity.type
_entity.pdbx_description
1 polymer ?
#
loop_
_entity_poly.entity_id
_entity_poly.type
_entity_poly.pdbx_seq_one_letter_code
_entity_poly.pdbx_strand_id
1 'polypeptide(L)'
;ATVFGTCHRLQSLPPEKRSMWNREMDCLLSICEYIVEFAPTVQARPDGSTHDVMATSPRSDILMNLPALEKLETMLLGILDSFDKAEFWYADQRKQSFTETKKPSSFKRNEDKWWLPEPCVPESGLSDALHRELQHKRDQASQIHKMAMEINNAILSEMQIPSSYIETLPKTGKVGTGDVIYRYMSSGDQFSPDHLLDFLNLSSEHEALEIADRVEAAMYVWRRKASMTHVVTKWENVTELNADGDKNLILASRARSLLLCLKQRFPGLSQTTLDTSKIHYNKDIGQAILESYSRVLESLAYSIVSWIDDVLLADENAKQGNSTRIQKQVFSQVSPQR
;
A
#
# COMPACT_ATOMS: atom_id res chain seq x y z
N ALA A 1 -12.68 6.91 4.58
CA ALA A 1 -13.81 6.24 3.90
C ALA A 1 -14.89 7.22 3.41
N THR A 2 -15.37 8.15 4.24
CA THR A 2 -16.45 9.08 3.84
C THR A 2 -16.09 10.00 2.65
N VAL A 3 -14.91 10.60 2.68
CA VAL A 3 -14.42 11.51 1.61
C VAL A 3 -14.16 10.73 0.31
N PHE A 4 -13.21 9.78 0.36
CA PHE A 4 -12.72 9.09 -0.83
C PHE A 4 -13.50 7.83 -1.22
N GLY A 5 -14.18 7.17 -0.29
CA GLY A 5 -14.90 5.93 -0.55
C GLY A 5 -16.17 6.11 -1.37
N THR A 6 -16.56 7.35 -1.66
CA THR A 6 -17.62 7.69 -2.62
C THR A 6 -17.08 8.41 -3.86
N CYS A 7 -15.77 8.64 -3.93
CA CYS A 7 -15.09 9.15 -5.12
C CYS A 7 -14.56 7.94 -5.89
N HIS A 8 -15.27 7.54 -6.95
CA HIS A 8 -14.91 6.39 -7.79
C HIS A 8 -14.53 6.82 -9.21
N ARG A 9 -14.00 8.05 -9.35
CA ARG A 9 -13.82 8.75 -10.61
C ARG A 9 -12.56 9.60 -10.56
N LEU A 10 -11.85 9.69 -11.69
CA LEU A 10 -10.77 10.64 -11.90
C LEU A 10 -11.36 12.04 -12.17
N GLN A 11 -11.48 12.82 -11.11
CA GLN A 11 -11.96 14.20 -11.13
C GLN A 11 -11.54 14.90 -9.83
N SER A 12 -11.52 16.23 -9.81
CA SER A 12 -11.30 16.95 -8.56
C SER A 12 -12.35 16.56 -7.51
N LEU A 13 -11.92 16.60 -6.25
CA LEU A 13 -12.84 16.44 -5.12
C LEU A 13 -13.87 17.58 -5.16
N PRO A 14 -15.17 17.27 -4.99
CA PRO A 14 -16.18 18.29 -4.75
C PRO A 14 -15.74 19.24 -3.63
N PRO A 15 -15.96 20.55 -3.76
CA PRO A 15 -15.45 21.55 -2.82
C PRO A 15 -15.88 21.28 -1.38
N GLU A 16 -17.10 20.78 -1.18
CA GLU A 16 -17.62 20.35 0.13
C GLU A 16 -16.79 19.21 0.74
N LYS A 17 -16.45 18.19 -0.06
CA LYS A 17 -15.63 17.06 0.39
C LYS A 17 -14.20 17.46 0.66
N ARG A 18 -13.64 18.36 -0.16
CA ARG A 18 -12.28 18.90 0.05
C ARG A 18 -12.22 19.73 1.33
N SER A 19 -13.20 20.60 1.55
CA SER A 19 -13.30 21.38 2.79
C SER A 19 -13.48 20.48 4.01
N MET A 20 -14.32 19.44 3.90
CA MET A 20 -14.50 18.44 4.96
C MET A 20 -13.20 17.69 5.28
N TRP A 21 -12.49 17.22 4.24
CA TRP A 21 -11.20 16.56 4.39
C TRP A 21 -10.19 17.44 5.11
N ASN A 22 -9.96 18.67 4.62
CA ASN A 22 -9.00 19.59 5.23
C ASN A 22 -9.34 19.85 6.70
N ARG A 23 -10.60 20.19 7.00
CA ARG A 23 -11.03 20.47 8.38
C ARG A 23 -10.85 19.28 9.31
N GLU A 24 -11.22 18.08 8.85
CA GLU A 24 -11.12 16.87 9.67
C GLU A 24 -9.66 16.45 9.86
N MET A 25 -8.84 16.54 8.82
CA MET A 25 -7.40 16.26 8.91
C MET A 25 -6.70 17.28 9.80
N ASP A 26 -6.97 18.58 9.67
CA ASP A 26 -6.41 19.61 10.57
C ASP A 26 -6.72 19.29 12.03
N CYS A 27 -7.96 18.88 12.33
CA CYS A 27 -8.36 18.48 13.68
C CYS A 27 -7.60 17.23 14.17
N LEU A 28 -7.51 16.19 13.33
CA LEU A 28 -6.86 14.93 13.69
C LEU A 28 -5.34 15.09 13.86
N LEU A 29 -4.70 15.88 12.99
CA LEU A 29 -3.26 16.09 12.98
C LEU A 29 -2.81 17.10 14.03
N SER A 30 -3.68 18.01 14.49
CA SER A 30 -3.35 18.99 15.53
C SER A 30 -2.76 18.37 16.80
N ILE A 31 -3.15 17.13 17.14
CA ILE A 31 -2.64 16.46 18.34
C ILE A 31 -1.15 16.12 18.24
N CYS A 32 -0.63 15.95 17.02
CA CYS A 32 0.78 15.65 16.77
C CYS A 32 1.70 16.79 17.23
N GLU A 33 1.23 18.04 17.25
CA GLU A 33 1.98 19.20 17.77
C GLU A 33 2.29 19.08 19.27
N TYR A 34 1.47 18.31 19.99
CA TYR A 34 1.61 18.10 21.44
C TYR A 34 2.36 16.82 21.78
N ILE A 35 2.73 16.00 20.80
CA ILE A 35 3.51 14.77 21.01
C ILE A 35 5.00 15.12 20.88
N VAL A 36 5.65 15.31 22.02
CA VAL A 36 7.02 15.80 22.12
C VAL A 36 7.95 14.83 22.84
N GLU A 37 9.22 14.90 22.49
CA GLU A 37 10.33 14.33 23.26
C GLU A 37 10.94 15.42 24.15
N PHE A 38 11.38 15.02 25.34
CA PHE A 38 12.10 15.88 26.26
C PHE A 38 13.58 15.55 26.21
N ALA A 39 14.41 16.53 25.86
CA ALA A 39 15.86 16.37 25.79
C ALA A 39 16.58 17.45 26.62
N PRO A 40 17.64 17.09 27.37
CA PRO A 40 18.46 18.06 28.07
C PRO A 40 19.23 18.93 27.07
N THR A 41 19.22 20.23 27.28
CA THR A 41 19.90 21.22 26.45
C THR A 41 20.50 22.33 27.29
N VAL A 42 21.53 22.99 26.76
CA VAL A 42 22.18 24.13 27.43
C VAL A 42 21.66 25.41 26.79
N GLN A 43 21.02 26.27 27.59
CA GLN A 43 20.52 27.55 27.14
C GLN A 43 21.43 28.69 27.63
N ALA A 44 21.94 29.49 26.69
CA ALA A 44 22.70 30.70 26.99
C ALA A 44 21.75 31.86 27.28
N ARG A 45 22.02 32.59 28.36
CA ARG A 45 21.31 33.82 28.73
C ARG A 45 21.97 35.06 28.12
N PRO A 46 21.24 36.17 28.01
CA PRO A 46 21.79 37.43 27.50
C PRO A 46 23.00 37.97 28.30
N ASP A 47 23.18 37.52 29.55
CA ASP A 47 24.30 37.86 30.43
C ASP A 47 25.55 36.98 30.22
N GLY A 48 25.51 36.02 29.28
CA GLY A 48 26.61 35.11 28.97
C GLY A 48 26.68 33.87 29.87
N SER A 49 25.79 33.73 30.86
CA SER A 49 25.68 32.52 31.67
C SER A 49 24.92 31.41 30.93
N THR A 50 25.22 30.15 31.25
CA THR A 50 24.55 28.98 30.68
C THR A 50 23.80 28.20 31.74
N HIS A 51 22.58 27.75 31.44
CA HIS A 51 21.81 26.86 32.29
C HIS A 51 21.41 25.59 31.55
N ASP A 52 21.46 24.48 32.26
CA ASP A 52 20.88 23.22 31.79
C ASP A 52 19.35 23.32 31.92
N VAL A 53 18.67 23.16 30.79
CA VAL A 53 17.21 23.19 30.67
C VAL A 53 16.72 21.93 29.97
N MET A 54 15.47 21.56 30.24
CA MET A 54 14.78 20.55 29.45
C MET A 54 14.08 21.24 28.28
N ALA A 55 14.51 20.96 27.05
CA ALA A 55 13.81 21.40 25.86
C ALA A 55 12.81 20.35 25.39
N THR A 56 11.76 20.85 24.75
CA THR A 56 10.75 20.04 24.06
C THR A 56 10.96 20.15 22.56
N SER A 57 10.97 19.02 21.88
CA SER A 57 10.93 18.95 20.41
C SER A 57 9.85 17.96 19.98
N PRO A 58 9.21 18.13 18.80
CA PRO A 58 8.32 17.10 18.26
C PRO A 58 9.00 15.74 18.24
N ARG A 59 8.24 14.68 18.51
CA ARG A 59 8.77 13.31 18.48
C ARG A 59 9.34 12.99 17.10
N SER A 60 10.45 12.27 17.09
CA SER A 60 11.29 12.06 15.89
C SER A 60 10.54 11.40 14.72
N ASP A 61 9.72 10.39 15.00
CA ASP A 61 8.86 9.72 14.03
C ASP A 61 7.84 10.68 13.39
N ILE A 62 7.21 11.54 14.18
CA ILE A 62 6.23 12.53 13.71
C ILE A 62 6.93 13.60 12.88
N LEU A 63 8.05 14.14 13.37
CA LEU A 63 8.81 15.20 12.71
C LEU A 63 9.23 14.81 11.29
N MET A 64 9.57 13.53 11.09
CA MET A 64 9.99 13.01 9.79
C MET A 64 8.81 12.59 8.92
N ASN A 65 7.88 11.80 9.46
CA ASN A 65 6.85 11.14 8.65
C ASN A 65 5.66 12.06 8.34
N LEU A 66 5.26 12.94 9.25
CA LEU A 66 4.07 13.75 9.05
C LEU A 66 4.19 14.71 7.84
N PRO A 67 5.27 15.51 7.70
CA PRO A 67 5.44 16.36 6.51
C PRO A 67 5.58 15.57 5.21
N ALA A 68 6.13 14.35 5.28
CA ALA A 68 6.21 13.46 4.13
C ALA A 68 4.80 13.05 3.68
N LEU A 69 3.94 12.63 4.61
CA LEU A 69 2.56 12.24 4.32
C LEU A 69 1.73 13.40 3.78
N GLU A 70 1.83 14.60 4.35
CA GLU A 70 1.16 15.81 3.83
C GLU A 70 1.57 16.15 2.39
N LYS A 71 2.86 15.94 2.07
CA LYS A 71 3.35 16.09 0.70
C LYS A 71 2.77 15.02 -0.23
N LEU A 72 2.70 13.76 0.21
CA LEU A 72 2.07 12.68 -0.57
C LEU A 72 0.60 12.99 -0.84
N GLU A 73 -0.14 13.46 0.17
CA GLU A 73 -1.54 13.89 0.03
C GLU A 73 -1.67 15.00 -1.02
N THR A 74 -0.88 16.06 -0.89
CA THR A 74 -0.90 17.19 -1.81
C THR A 74 -0.68 16.74 -3.26
N MET A 75 0.26 15.81 -3.47
CA MET A 75 0.51 15.25 -4.80
C MET A 75 -0.68 14.42 -5.32
N LEU A 76 -1.32 13.59 -4.49
CA LEU A 76 -2.49 12.81 -4.88
C LEU A 76 -3.69 13.69 -5.23
N LEU A 77 -3.97 14.71 -4.41
CA LEU A 77 -5.03 15.67 -4.70
C LEU A 77 -4.71 16.47 -5.98
N GLY A 78 -3.45 16.83 -6.20
CA GLY A 78 -3.01 17.47 -7.44
C GLY A 78 -3.17 16.59 -8.69
N ILE A 79 -3.05 15.27 -8.56
CA ILE A 79 -3.37 14.33 -9.65
C ILE A 79 -4.88 14.38 -9.94
N LEU A 80 -5.74 14.29 -8.91
CA LEU A 80 -7.19 14.35 -9.08
C LEU A 80 -7.65 15.67 -9.71
N ASP A 81 -7.11 16.79 -9.21
CA ASP A 81 -7.42 18.14 -9.71
C ASP A 81 -7.03 18.34 -11.18
N SER A 82 -6.09 17.55 -11.71
CA SER A 82 -5.68 17.67 -13.12
C SER A 82 -6.71 17.13 -14.12
N PHE A 83 -7.75 16.41 -13.67
CA PHE A 83 -8.74 15.78 -14.54
C PHE A 83 -10.05 16.57 -14.75
N ASP A 84 -10.15 17.83 -14.31
CA ASP A 84 -11.38 18.63 -14.40
C ASP A 84 -11.85 18.94 -15.85
N LYS A 85 -10.97 18.77 -16.84
CA LYS A 85 -11.26 18.98 -18.28
C LYS A 85 -10.85 17.78 -19.13
N ALA A 86 -11.11 16.57 -18.65
CA ALA A 86 -10.74 15.35 -19.35
C ALA A 86 -11.59 15.10 -20.62
N GLU A 87 -10.99 14.42 -21.61
CA GLU A 87 -11.68 13.94 -22.82
C GLU A 87 -12.54 12.68 -22.58
N PHE A 88 -12.47 12.10 -21.37
CA PHE A 88 -13.24 10.94 -20.94
C PHE A 88 -14.33 11.34 -19.94
N TRP A 89 -15.35 10.51 -19.80
CA TRP A 89 -16.44 10.71 -18.85
C TRP A 89 -16.84 9.38 -18.20
N TYR A 90 -17.71 9.42 -17.19
CA TYR A 90 -18.21 8.21 -16.54
C TYR A 90 -19.70 8.03 -16.81
N ALA A 91 -20.10 6.85 -17.29
CA ALA A 91 -21.50 6.52 -17.46
C ALA A 91 -22.17 6.24 -16.11
N ASP A 92 -23.37 6.79 -15.94
CA ASP A 92 -24.16 6.63 -14.72
C ASP A 92 -25.04 5.38 -14.84
N GLN A 93 -24.58 4.24 -14.32
CA GLN A 93 -25.27 2.95 -14.45
C GLN A 93 -26.73 2.97 -13.93
N ARG A 94 -27.07 3.87 -13.00
CA ARG A 94 -28.42 3.99 -12.43
C ARG A 94 -29.45 4.64 -13.37
N LYS A 95 -29.01 5.30 -14.45
CA LYS A 95 -29.90 5.96 -15.43
C LYS A 95 -30.09 5.15 -16.71
N GLN A 96 -29.46 3.98 -16.81
CA GLN A 96 -29.76 3.04 -17.88
C GLN A 96 -31.11 2.37 -17.54
N SER A 97 -32.19 2.95 -18.07
CA SER A 97 -33.47 2.27 -18.11
C SER A 97 -33.31 0.92 -18.80
N PHE A 98 -33.93 -0.12 -18.25
CA PHE A 98 -34.03 -1.49 -18.79
C PHE A 98 -34.72 -1.60 -20.17
N THR A 99 -34.79 -0.49 -20.91
CA THR A 99 -35.54 -0.29 -22.13
C THR A 99 -34.65 0.40 -23.16
N GLU A 100 -33.59 -0.29 -23.58
CA GLU A 100 -33.18 -0.29 -24.99
C GLU A 100 -32.16 -1.41 -25.21
N THR A 101 -32.56 -2.37 -26.04
CA THR A 101 -31.73 -3.42 -26.61
C THR A 101 -30.60 -2.81 -27.46
N LYS A 102 -29.48 -2.43 -26.84
CA LYS A 102 -28.22 -2.14 -27.54
C LYS A 102 -27.09 -2.93 -26.92
N LYS A 103 -26.48 -3.74 -27.81
CA LYS A 103 -25.22 -4.50 -27.83
C LYS A 103 -24.45 -4.62 -26.51
N PRO A 104 -23.92 -5.81 -26.18
CA PRO A 104 -23.01 -5.95 -25.04
C PRO A 104 -21.87 -4.96 -25.25
N SER A 105 -21.72 -4.01 -24.33
CA SER A 105 -20.53 -3.16 -24.32
C SER A 105 -19.34 -4.10 -24.25
N SER A 106 -18.37 -3.91 -25.13
CA SER A 106 -17.17 -4.73 -25.22
C SER A 106 -16.23 -4.56 -24.02
N PHE A 107 -16.71 -3.90 -22.96
CA PHE A 107 -16.04 -3.78 -21.68
C PHE A 107 -16.16 -5.10 -20.91
N LYS A 108 -15.26 -6.03 -21.20
CA LYS A 108 -14.94 -7.12 -20.27
C LYS A 108 -14.11 -6.53 -19.12
N ARG A 109 -14.78 -5.85 -18.19
CA ARG A 109 -14.17 -5.52 -16.89
C ARG A 109 -13.99 -6.82 -16.10
N ASN A 110 -13.11 -6.80 -15.10
CA ASN A 110 -13.16 -7.79 -14.02
C ASN A 110 -14.60 -7.77 -13.44
N GLU A 111 -15.33 -8.89 -13.56
CA GLU A 111 -16.76 -9.00 -13.18
C GLU A 111 -17.00 -8.62 -11.70
N ASP A 112 -15.94 -8.63 -10.89
CA ASP A 112 -15.95 -8.40 -9.45
C ASP A 112 -16.24 -6.95 -9.01
N LYS A 113 -16.21 -5.94 -9.89
CA LYS A 113 -16.36 -4.51 -9.51
C LYS A 113 -17.58 -3.83 -10.14
N TRP A 114 -18.72 -4.51 -10.16
CA TRP A 114 -19.95 -4.07 -10.83
C TRP A 114 -20.50 -2.73 -10.32
N TRP A 115 -20.19 -2.31 -9.10
CA TRP A 115 -20.69 -1.06 -8.50
C TRP A 115 -19.91 0.20 -8.90
N LEU A 116 -18.77 0.07 -9.60
CA LEU A 116 -17.97 1.22 -10.03
C LEU A 116 -18.50 1.83 -11.33
N PRO A 117 -18.52 3.17 -11.48
CA PRO A 117 -18.85 3.82 -12.74
C PRO A 117 -17.98 3.32 -13.89
N GLU A 118 -18.56 3.16 -15.07
CA GLU A 118 -17.84 2.73 -16.28
C GLU A 118 -17.20 3.95 -16.95
N PRO A 119 -15.88 3.98 -17.16
CA PRO A 119 -15.24 5.04 -17.93
C PRO A 119 -15.60 4.91 -19.41
N CYS A 120 -15.87 6.04 -20.04
CA CYS A 120 -16.21 6.15 -21.45
C CYS A 120 -15.24 7.12 -22.11
N VAL A 121 -14.84 6.80 -23.33
CA VAL A 121 -13.91 7.56 -24.16
C VAL A 121 -14.53 7.78 -25.55
N PRO A 122 -14.06 8.77 -26.33
CA PRO A 122 -14.51 8.96 -27.71
C PRO A 122 -14.30 7.72 -28.58
N GLU A 123 -15.14 7.49 -29.60
CA GLU A 123 -14.98 6.35 -30.53
C GLU A 123 -13.62 6.36 -31.26
N SER A 124 -13.00 7.53 -31.42
CA SER A 124 -11.66 7.72 -31.99
C SER A 124 -10.52 7.35 -31.02
N GLY A 125 -10.83 7.09 -29.76
CA GLY A 125 -9.85 7.05 -28.67
C GLY A 125 -9.47 8.45 -28.15
N LEU A 126 -8.66 8.46 -27.10
CA LEU A 126 -8.09 9.64 -26.46
C LEU A 126 -6.96 10.24 -27.30
N SER A 127 -6.73 11.54 -27.15
CA SER A 127 -5.57 12.21 -27.75
C SER A 127 -4.24 11.66 -27.23
N ASP A 128 -3.20 11.65 -28.07
CA ASP A 128 -1.84 11.20 -27.68
C ASP A 128 -1.23 12.06 -26.56
N ALA A 129 -1.70 13.31 -26.41
CA ALA A 129 -1.30 14.18 -25.31
C ALA A 129 -1.90 13.69 -23.99
N LEU A 130 -3.21 13.47 -23.95
CA LEU A 130 -3.90 12.98 -22.75
C LEU A 130 -3.50 11.55 -22.39
N HIS A 131 -3.27 10.67 -23.37
CA HIS A 131 -2.79 9.31 -23.13
C HIS A 131 -1.41 9.32 -22.44
N ARG A 132 -0.47 10.15 -22.90
CA ARG A 132 0.84 10.33 -22.25
C ARG A 132 0.72 10.95 -20.86
N GLU A 133 -0.20 11.91 -20.69
CA GLU A 133 -0.47 12.50 -19.38
C GLU A 133 -1.02 11.47 -18.40
N LEU A 134 -1.98 10.63 -18.80
CA LEU A 134 -2.52 9.54 -17.98
C LEU A 134 -1.42 8.58 -17.54
N GLN A 135 -0.55 8.14 -18.46
CA GLN A 135 0.60 7.29 -18.11
C GLN A 135 1.53 7.97 -17.09
N HIS A 136 1.85 9.25 -17.30
CA HIS A 136 2.68 9.99 -16.36
C HIS A 136 2.04 10.09 -14.97
N LYS A 137 0.74 10.40 -14.90
CA LYS A 137 -0.02 10.49 -13.64
C LYS A 137 -0.14 9.13 -12.95
N ARG A 138 -0.29 8.05 -13.72
CA ARG A 138 -0.29 6.67 -13.22
C ARG A 138 1.04 6.30 -12.57
N ASP A 139 2.16 6.63 -13.22
CA ASP A 139 3.49 6.37 -12.69
C ASP A 139 3.76 7.20 -11.42
N GLN A 140 3.33 8.46 -11.40
CA GLN A 140 3.36 9.30 -10.20
C GLN A 140 2.54 8.68 -9.05
N ALA A 141 1.30 8.29 -9.30
CA ALA A 141 0.45 7.64 -8.29
C ALA A 141 1.03 6.31 -7.80
N SER A 142 1.64 5.52 -8.68
CA SER A 142 2.34 4.28 -8.32
C SER A 142 3.55 4.51 -7.42
N GLN A 143 4.32 5.58 -7.65
CA GLN A 143 5.43 5.96 -6.77
C GLN A 143 4.92 6.42 -5.41
N ILE A 144 3.84 7.22 -5.37
CA ILE A 144 3.22 7.66 -4.13
C ILE A 144 2.69 6.47 -3.32
N HIS A 145 2.04 5.50 -3.98
CA HIS A 145 1.57 4.27 -3.36
C HIS A 145 2.72 3.53 -2.67
N LYS A 146 3.86 3.35 -3.36
CA LYS A 146 5.05 2.71 -2.78
C LYS A 146 5.59 3.47 -1.57
N MET A 147 5.74 4.80 -1.67
CA MET A 147 6.22 5.62 -0.56
C MET A 147 5.29 5.56 0.67
N ALA A 148 3.97 5.63 0.45
CA ALA A 148 2.99 5.54 1.53
C ALA A 148 3.02 4.15 2.21
N MET A 149 3.13 3.09 1.41
CA MET A 149 3.27 1.71 1.88
C MET A 149 4.58 1.50 2.68
N GLU A 150 5.70 2.07 2.24
CA GLU A 150 6.98 2.01 2.95
C GLU A 150 6.91 2.71 4.32
N ILE A 151 6.31 3.91 4.37
CA ILE A 151 6.06 4.62 5.63
C ILE A 151 5.16 3.79 6.56
N ASN A 152 4.05 3.25 6.03
CA ASN A 152 3.12 2.42 6.81
C ASN A 152 3.84 1.21 7.43
N ASN A 153 4.62 0.48 6.62
CA ASN A 153 5.39 -0.68 7.08
C ASN A 153 6.44 -0.30 8.13
N ALA A 154 7.12 0.84 7.99
CA ALA A 154 8.08 1.33 8.97
C ALA A 154 7.39 1.58 10.33
N ILE A 155 6.26 2.28 10.34
CA ILE A 155 5.48 2.57 11.56
C ILE A 155 4.99 1.27 12.20
N LEU A 156 4.42 0.35 11.42
CA LEU A 156 3.97 -0.97 11.91
C LEU A 156 5.13 -1.77 12.50
N SER A 157 6.35 -1.66 11.95
CA SER A 157 7.52 -2.35 12.48
C SER A 157 7.94 -1.86 13.87
N GLU A 158 7.74 -0.57 14.14
CA GLU A 158 8.05 0.09 15.42
C GLU A 158 6.92 -0.03 16.46
N MET A 159 5.70 -0.35 16.04
CA MET A 159 4.59 -0.59 16.95
C MET A 159 4.86 -1.78 17.90
N GLN A 160 4.50 -1.59 19.17
CA GLN A 160 4.67 -2.60 20.21
C GLN A 160 3.85 -3.86 19.92
N ILE A 161 4.45 -5.02 20.15
CA ILE A 161 3.78 -6.30 19.97
C ILE A 161 2.90 -6.60 21.18
N PRO A 162 1.59 -6.80 21.00
CA PRO A 162 0.69 -7.05 22.12
C PRO A 162 1.01 -8.37 22.84
N SER A 163 0.88 -8.39 24.17
CA SER A 163 1.08 -9.62 24.96
C SER A 163 0.09 -10.71 24.57
N SER A 164 -1.14 -10.34 24.23
CA SER A 164 -2.18 -11.25 23.71
C SER A 164 -1.72 -11.98 22.46
N TYR A 165 -1.05 -11.32 21.51
CA TYR A 165 -0.49 -11.98 20.34
C TYR A 165 0.61 -12.97 20.73
N ILE A 166 1.51 -12.58 21.65
CA ILE A 166 2.61 -13.44 22.12
C ILE A 166 2.09 -14.74 22.75
N GLU A 167 0.95 -14.68 23.44
CA GLU A 167 0.28 -15.84 24.03
C GLU A 167 -0.29 -16.81 22.99
N THR A 168 -0.65 -16.31 21.80
CA THR A 168 -1.14 -17.15 20.68
C THR A 168 -0.02 -17.83 19.89
N LEU A 169 1.24 -17.43 20.08
CA LEU A 169 2.36 -17.95 19.31
C LEU A 169 2.56 -19.47 19.52
N PRO A 170 2.97 -20.20 18.47
CA PRO A 170 3.25 -21.62 18.59
C PRO A 170 4.42 -21.88 19.55
N LYS A 171 4.42 -23.02 20.23
CA LYS A 171 5.48 -23.43 21.17
C LYS A 171 6.88 -23.45 20.53
N THR A 172 6.95 -23.74 19.22
CA THR A 172 8.20 -23.73 18.46
C THR A 172 7.97 -23.14 17.07
N GLY A 173 8.98 -22.44 16.52
CA GLY A 173 8.90 -21.88 15.17
C GLY A 173 8.70 -22.95 14.09
N LYS A 174 9.22 -24.16 14.31
CA LYS A 174 8.99 -25.33 13.45
C LYS A 174 7.50 -25.66 13.29
N VAL A 175 6.73 -25.62 14.40
CA VAL A 175 5.28 -25.86 14.37
C VAL A 175 4.57 -24.75 13.59
N GLY A 176 5.00 -23.49 13.75
CA GLY A 176 4.44 -22.35 13.01
C GLY A 176 4.64 -22.46 11.50
N THR A 177 5.88 -22.68 11.04
CA THR A 177 6.18 -22.74 9.60
C THR A 177 5.81 -24.07 8.95
N GLY A 178 5.65 -25.15 9.72
CA GLY A 178 5.48 -26.50 9.20
C GLY A 178 6.80 -27.11 8.70
N ASP A 179 6.78 -28.44 8.45
CA ASP A 179 7.99 -29.23 8.17
C ASP A 179 8.72 -28.82 6.90
N VAL A 180 7.98 -28.51 5.82
CA VAL A 180 8.57 -28.19 4.50
C VAL A 180 9.37 -26.89 4.57
N ILE A 181 8.73 -25.81 5.03
CA ILE A 181 9.34 -24.49 5.15
C ILE A 181 10.48 -24.53 6.19
N TYR A 182 10.26 -25.17 7.34
CA TYR A 182 11.29 -25.31 8.37
C TYR A 182 12.53 -26.05 7.85
N ARG A 183 12.34 -27.17 7.12
CA ARG A 183 13.45 -27.93 6.56
C ARG A 183 14.23 -27.07 5.58
N TYR A 184 13.56 -26.37 4.67
CA TYR A 184 14.24 -25.49 3.71
C TYR A 184 15.02 -24.36 4.41
N MET A 185 14.41 -23.66 5.37
CA MET A 185 15.08 -22.61 6.14
C MET A 185 16.21 -23.13 7.04
N SER A 186 16.16 -24.40 7.46
CA SER A 186 17.20 -25.01 8.29
C SER A 186 18.31 -25.70 7.48
N SER A 187 18.11 -25.94 6.19
CA SER A 187 19.03 -26.69 5.34
C SER A 187 19.96 -25.74 4.59
N GLY A 188 21.25 -26.04 4.60
CA GLY A 188 22.25 -25.39 3.74
C GLY A 188 22.81 -24.07 4.26
N ASP A 189 24.03 -23.76 3.78
CA ASP A 189 24.76 -22.54 4.07
C ASP A 189 24.23 -21.33 3.29
N GLN A 190 23.55 -21.55 2.15
CA GLN A 190 22.89 -20.49 1.36
C GLN A 190 21.38 -20.67 1.35
N PHE A 191 20.65 -19.68 1.87
CA PHE A 191 19.19 -19.62 1.83
C PHE A 191 18.73 -18.67 0.73
N SER A 192 17.83 -19.15 -0.14
CA SER A 192 17.18 -18.33 -1.16
C SER A 192 15.66 -18.30 -0.92
N PRO A 193 15.09 -17.14 -0.57
CA PRO A 193 13.65 -17.02 -0.36
C PRO A 193 12.85 -17.18 -1.65
N ASP A 194 13.37 -16.69 -2.79
CA ASP A 194 12.70 -16.79 -4.09
C ASP A 194 12.48 -18.25 -4.50
N HIS A 195 13.51 -19.09 -4.37
CA HIS A 195 13.42 -20.52 -4.69
C HIS A 195 12.41 -21.25 -3.80
N LEU A 196 12.31 -20.86 -2.52
CA LEU A 196 11.31 -21.44 -1.63
C LEU A 196 9.89 -21.03 -2.05
N LEU A 197 9.67 -19.75 -2.40
CA LEU A 197 8.36 -19.29 -2.85
C LEU A 197 7.96 -19.93 -4.20
N ASP A 198 8.90 -20.11 -5.12
CA ASP A 198 8.67 -20.83 -6.37
C ASP A 198 8.29 -22.30 -6.13
N PHE A 199 8.91 -22.95 -5.14
CA PHE A 199 8.57 -24.32 -4.76
C PHE A 199 7.19 -24.45 -4.10
N LEU A 200 6.77 -23.44 -3.33
CA LEU A 200 5.46 -23.44 -2.66
C LEU A 200 4.29 -23.27 -3.63
N ASN A 201 4.53 -22.73 -4.84
CA ASN A 201 3.53 -22.54 -5.90
C ASN A 201 2.21 -21.93 -5.40
N LEU A 202 2.30 -20.79 -4.71
CA LEU A 202 1.17 -20.08 -4.12
C LEU A 202 0.20 -19.63 -5.24
N SER A 203 -1.04 -20.09 -5.16
CA SER A 203 -2.05 -19.91 -6.20
C SER A 203 -3.04 -18.78 -5.88
N SER A 204 -3.13 -18.35 -4.62
CA SER A 204 -4.04 -17.28 -4.18
C SER A 204 -3.40 -16.32 -3.18
N GLU A 205 -3.95 -15.11 -3.07
CA GLU A 205 -3.57 -14.15 -2.03
C GLU A 205 -3.79 -14.73 -0.62
N HIS A 206 -4.87 -15.50 -0.42
CA HIS A 206 -5.17 -16.10 0.87
C HIS A 206 -4.08 -17.08 1.33
N GLU A 207 -3.59 -17.94 0.42
CA GLU A 207 -2.46 -18.83 0.70
C GLU A 207 -1.19 -18.05 1.02
N ALA A 208 -0.91 -16.98 0.25
CA ALA A 208 0.23 -16.12 0.51
C ALA A 208 0.15 -15.46 1.90
N LEU A 209 -1.03 -15.01 2.31
CA LEU A 209 -1.25 -14.41 3.62
C LEU A 209 -1.11 -15.42 4.76
N GLU A 210 -1.64 -16.63 4.60
CA GLU A 210 -1.47 -17.70 5.59
C GLU A 210 0.01 -18.03 5.81
N ILE A 211 0.79 -18.12 4.72
CA ILE A 211 2.23 -18.34 4.81
C ILE A 211 2.93 -17.14 5.47
N ALA A 212 2.55 -15.91 5.14
CA ALA A 212 3.09 -14.70 5.77
C ALA A 212 2.88 -14.72 7.30
N ASP A 213 1.65 -14.99 7.74
CA ASP A 213 1.28 -15.09 9.16
C ASP A 213 2.09 -16.17 9.89
N ARG A 214 2.22 -17.34 9.28
CA ARG A 214 2.95 -18.48 9.85
C ARG A 214 4.45 -18.22 9.96
N VAL A 215 5.04 -17.61 8.93
CA VAL A 215 6.45 -17.25 8.90
C VAL A 215 6.74 -16.13 9.89
N GLU A 216 5.87 -15.13 9.98
CA GLU A 216 6.00 -14.02 10.93
C GLU A 216 5.90 -14.49 12.38
N ALA A 217 4.90 -15.32 12.71
CA ALA A 217 4.78 -15.92 14.03
C ALA A 217 6.03 -16.72 14.41
N ALA A 218 6.54 -17.55 13.49
CA ALA A 218 7.74 -18.35 13.73
C ALA A 218 9.00 -17.48 13.90
N MET A 219 9.13 -16.40 13.13
CA MET A 219 10.19 -15.41 13.29
C MET A 219 10.23 -14.90 14.73
N TYR A 220 9.11 -14.46 15.29
CA TYR A 220 9.07 -13.96 16.67
C TYR A 220 9.37 -15.03 17.72
N VAL A 221 8.94 -16.27 17.49
CA VAL A 221 9.30 -17.39 18.38
C VAL A 221 10.82 -17.60 18.41
N TRP A 222 11.49 -17.54 17.26
CA TRP A 222 12.94 -17.66 17.19
C TRP A 222 13.66 -16.46 17.79
N ARG A 223 13.19 -15.24 17.52
CA ARG A 223 13.73 -14.02 18.15
C ARG A 223 13.67 -14.09 19.68
N ARG A 224 12.54 -14.54 20.24
CA ARG A 224 12.38 -14.69 21.69
C ARG A 224 13.36 -15.72 22.26
N LYS A 225 13.56 -16.85 21.58
CA LYS A 225 14.52 -17.89 22.01
C LYS A 225 15.97 -17.41 21.94
N ALA A 226 16.34 -16.72 20.87
CA ALA A 226 17.67 -16.12 20.71
C ALA A 226 17.93 -15.00 21.73
N SER A 227 16.90 -14.25 22.13
CA SER A 227 17.03 -13.20 23.16
C SER A 227 17.27 -13.75 24.57
N MET A 228 16.95 -15.04 24.81
CA MET A 228 17.29 -15.70 26.07
C MET A 228 18.77 -16.11 26.13
N THR A 229 19.43 -16.25 24.98
CA THR A 229 20.83 -16.64 24.85
C THR A 229 21.76 -15.46 24.57
N HIS A 230 21.25 -14.39 23.93
CA HIS A 230 22.03 -13.21 23.54
C HIS A 230 21.28 -11.90 23.83
N VAL A 231 22.01 -10.83 24.15
CA VAL A 231 21.46 -9.47 24.25
C VAL A 231 21.41 -8.85 22.85
N VAL A 232 20.32 -9.09 22.12
CA VAL A 232 20.08 -8.46 20.81
C VAL A 232 19.31 -7.16 21.02
N THR A 233 20.00 -6.03 20.88
CA THR A 233 19.41 -4.69 21.14
C THR A 233 18.60 -4.14 19.96
N LYS A 234 18.94 -4.49 18.72
CA LYS A 234 18.22 -4.01 17.52
C LYS A 234 18.14 -5.08 16.43
N TRP A 235 16.96 -5.69 16.30
CA TRP A 235 16.69 -6.81 15.37
C TRP A 235 16.77 -6.44 13.88
N GLU A 236 16.68 -5.15 13.54
CA GLU A 236 16.80 -4.64 12.17
C GLU A 236 18.21 -4.83 11.59
N ASN A 237 19.23 -4.83 12.45
CA ASN A 237 20.65 -4.92 12.04
C ASN A 237 21.16 -6.37 12.01
N VAL A 238 20.31 -7.33 12.39
CA VAL A 238 20.66 -8.75 12.37
C VAL A 238 20.57 -9.26 10.94
N THR A 239 21.73 -9.59 10.39
CA THR A 239 21.89 -10.31 9.13
C THR A 239 22.41 -11.72 9.40
N GLU A 240 22.25 -12.63 8.44
CA GLU A 240 22.77 -14.00 8.58
C GLU A 240 24.29 -14.03 8.87
N LEU A 241 25.04 -13.08 8.31
CA LEU A 241 26.49 -12.96 8.51
C LEU A 241 26.88 -12.52 9.94
N ASN A 242 25.98 -11.80 10.61
CA ASN A 242 26.18 -11.32 11.99
C ASN A 242 25.62 -12.30 13.02
N ALA A 243 25.00 -13.41 12.58
CA ALA A 243 24.41 -14.40 13.46
C ALA A 243 25.48 -15.40 13.91
N ASP A 244 26.14 -15.10 15.03
CA ASP A 244 27.22 -15.91 15.62
C ASP A 244 26.71 -17.30 16.05
N GLY A 245 26.68 -18.26 15.12
CA GLY A 245 26.37 -19.68 15.35
C GLY A 245 24.97 -20.01 15.93
N ASP A 246 24.19 -19.02 16.37
CA ASP A 246 22.87 -19.22 16.95
C ASP A 246 21.86 -19.56 15.85
N LYS A 247 21.48 -20.84 15.83
CA LYS A 247 20.46 -21.37 14.93
C LYS A 247 19.15 -20.57 14.97
N ASN A 248 18.72 -20.07 16.13
CA ASN A 248 17.49 -19.28 16.22
C ASN A 248 17.66 -17.90 15.58
N LEU A 249 18.85 -17.30 15.69
CA LEU A 249 19.17 -16.01 15.08
C LEU A 249 19.19 -16.11 13.54
N ILE A 250 19.81 -17.17 13.00
CA ILE A 250 19.79 -17.49 11.57
C ILE A 250 18.36 -17.73 11.07
N LEU A 251 17.58 -18.57 11.76
CA LEU A 251 16.19 -18.86 11.36
C LEU A 251 15.29 -17.62 11.41
N ALA A 252 15.46 -16.76 12.42
CA ALA A 252 14.73 -15.48 12.50
C ALA A 252 15.12 -14.53 11.34
N SER A 253 16.41 -14.48 10.98
CA SER A 253 16.88 -13.70 9.83
C SER A 253 16.32 -14.25 8.51
N ARG A 254 16.36 -15.56 8.29
CA ARG A 254 15.78 -16.23 7.11
C ARG A 254 14.29 -15.99 6.97
N ALA A 255 13.55 -16.11 8.08
CA ALA A 255 12.12 -15.82 8.12
C ALA A 255 11.81 -14.37 7.76
N ARG A 256 12.61 -13.40 8.23
CA ARG A 256 12.49 -12.00 7.85
C ARG A 256 12.69 -11.80 6.34
N SER A 257 13.74 -12.40 5.77
CA SER A 257 14.01 -12.31 4.34
C SER A 257 12.90 -12.96 3.49
N LEU A 258 12.35 -14.09 3.95
CA LEU A 258 11.22 -14.76 3.30
C LEU A 258 9.96 -13.88 3.32
N LEU A 259 9.63 -13.29 4.48
CA LEU A 259 8.48 -12.40 4.61
C LEU A 259 8.61 -11.16 3.71
N LEU A 260 9.81 -10.58 3.61
CA LEU A 260 10.09 -9.46 2.71
C LEU A 260 9.88 -9.84 1.24
N CYS A 261 10.45 -10.97 0.81
CA CYS A 261 10.30 -11.48 -0.55
C CYS A 261 8.83 -11.78 -0.89
N LEU A 262 8.07 -12.33 0.08
CA LEU A 262 6.64 -12.59 -0.07
C LEU A 262 5.85 -11.28 -0.27
N LYS A 263 6.09 -10.25 0.55
CA LYS A 263 5.46 -8.93 0.37
C LYS A 263 5.81 -8.27 -0.97
N GLN A 264 7.02 -8.49 -1.50
CA GLN A 264 7.42 -7.99 -2.82
C GLN A 264 6.71 -8.73 -3.96
N ARG A 265 6.47 -10.04 -3.82
CA ARG A 265 5.77 -10.86 -4.81
C ARG A 265 4.25 -10.64 -4.80
N PHE A 266 3.71 -10.25 -3.64
CA PHE A 266 2.30 -9.94 -3.44
C PHE A 266 2.14 -8.50 -2.89
N PRO A 267 2.29 -7.45 -3.73
CA PRO A 267 2.21 -6.07 -3.27
C PRO A 267 0.85 -5.67 -2.68
N GLY A 268 -0.22 -6.37 -3.09
CA GLY A 268 -1.58 -6.17 -2.57
C GLY A 268 -1.94 -7.09 -1.41
N LEU A 269 -0.96 -7.75 -0.78
CA LEU A 269 -1.21 -8.67 0.33
C LEU A 269 -1.90 -7.91 1.48
N SER A 270 -3.02 -8.46 1.93
CA SER A 270 -3.71 -7.98 3.13
C SER A 270 -2.80 -7.90 4.36
N GLN A 271 -3.14 -7.04 5.33
CA GLN A 271 -2.41 -6.91 6.59
C GLN A 271 -2.33 -8.26 7.32
N THR A 272 -1.17 -8.56 7.89
CA THR A 272 -0.99 -9.80 8.66
C THR A 272 -1.82 -9.79 9.94
N THR A 273 -2.00 -10.95 10.54
CA THR A 273 -2.61 -11.11 11.86
C THR A 273 -1.84 -10.30 12.92
N LEU A 274 -0.51 -10.22 12.82
CA LEU A 274 0.28 -9.38 13.73
C LEU A 274 0.03 -7.90 13.48
N ASP A 275 0.06 -7.45 12.23
CA ASP A 275 -0.20 -6.05 11.87
C ASP A 275 -1.58 -5.61 12.40
N THR A 276 -2.59 -6.44 12.19
CA THR A 276 -3.95 -6.23 12.72
C THR A 276 -3.96 -6.16 14.26
N SER A 277 -3.22 -7.05 14.92
CA SER A 277 -3.11 -7.07 16.38
C SER A 277 -2.41 -5.81 16.91
N LYS A 278 -1.31 -5.40 16.29
CA LYS A 278 -0.57 -4.18 16.63
C LYS A 278 -1.50 -2.96 16.54
N ILE A 279 -2.22 -2.80 15.44
CA ILE A 279 -3.19 -1.70 15.26
C ILE A 279 -4.28 -1.74 16.33
N HIS A 280 -4.87 -2.91 16.58
CA HIS A 280 -5.99 -3.05 17.52
C HIS A 280 -5.61 -2.73 18.97
N TYR A 281 -4.42 -3.12 19.41
CA TYR A 281 -3.97 -2.95 20.80
C TYR A 281 -2.98 -1.78 20.99
N ASN A 282 -2.70 -1.00 19.93
CA ASN A 282 -1.83 0.16 20.01
C ASN A 282 -2.39 1.21 20.98
N LYS A 283 -1.50 1.80 21.78
CA LYS A 283 -1.81 2.88 22.74
C LYS A 283 -1.10 4.19 22.40
N ASP A 284 -0.21 4.17 21.41
CA ASP A 284 0.53 5.35 20.97
C ASP A 284 -0.28 6.12 19.92
N ILE A 285 -0.77 7.30 20.30
CA ILE A 285 -1.61 8.14 19.44
C ILE A 285 -0.86 8.59 18.19
N GLY A 286 0.43 8.93 18.31
CA GLY A 286 1.22 9.38 17.17
C GLY A 286 1.40 8.27 16.15
N GLN A 287 1.74 7.05 16.59
CA GLN A 287 1.83 5.89 15.69
C GLN A 287 0.47 5.53 15.08
N ALA A 288 -0.64 5.67 15.83
CA ALA A 288 -1.98 5.44 15.30
C ALA A 288 -2.33 6.42 14.18
N ILE A 289 -1.99 7.70 14.34
CA ILE A 289 -2.21 8.73 13.31
C ILE A 289 -1.35 8.45 12.09
N LEU A 290 -0.05 8.22 12.29
CA LEU A 290 0.87 7.99 11.19
C LEU A 290 0.49 6.73 10.38
N GLU A 291 0.17 5.62 11.06
CA GLU A 291 -0.26 4.36 10.42
C GLU A 291 -1.54 4.56 9.61
N SER A 292 -2.56 5.15 10.24
CA SER A 292 -3.87 5.29 9.62
C SER A 292 -3.84 6.28 8.46
N TYR A 293 -3.11 7.38 8.60
CA TYR A 293 -2.97 8.37 7.54
C TYR A 293 -2.20 7.80 6.35
N SER A 294 -1.06 7.14 6.59
CA SER A 294 -0.27 6.52 5.52
C SER A 294 -1.08 5.44 4.78
N ARG A 295 -1.86 4.61 5.48
CA ARG A 295 -2.73 3.58 4.89
C ARG A 295 -3.88 4.18 4.05
N VAL A 296 -4.44 5.31 4.48
CA VAL A 296 -5.46 6.02 3.69
C VAL A 296 -4.86 6.56 2.38
N LEU A 297 -3.68 7.18 2.45
CA LEU A 297 -2.99 7.68 1.25
C LEU A 297 -2.55 6.55 0.32
N GLU A 298 -2.05 5.45 0.87
CA GLU A 298 -1.72 4.24 0.12
C GLU A 298 -2.93 3.72 -0.67
N SER A 299 -4.09 3.62 -0.01
CA SER A 299 -5.34 3.15 -0.60
C SER A 299 -5.85 4.11 -1.68
N LEU A 300 -5.73 5.42 -1.46
CA LEU A 300 -6.12 6.43 -2.44
C LEU A 300 -5.22 6.37 -3.68
N ALA A 301 -3.90 6.26 -3.49
CA ALA A 301 -2.94 6.15 -4.56
C ALA A 301 -3.20 4.89 -5.41
N TYR A 302 -3.42 3.74 -4.78
CA TYR A 302 -3.80 2.50 -5.46
C TYR A 302 -5.10 2.67 -6.26
N SER A 303 -6.11 3.32 -5.67
CA SER A 303 -7.39 3.58 -6.33
C SER A 303 -7.23 4.46 -7.57
N ILE A 304 -6.42 5.52 -7.49
CA ILE A 304 -6.11 6.40 -8.63
C ILE A 304 -5.41 5.62 -9.75
N VAL A 305 -4.41 4.80 -9.43
CA VAL A 305 -3.76 3.91 -10.42
C VAL A 305 -4.80 3.02 -11.10
N SER A 306 -5.67 2.36 -10.31
CA SER A 306 -6.72 1.49 -10.85
C SER A 306 -7.71 2.25 -11.74
N TRP A 307 -8.09 3.49 -11.41
CA TRP A 307 -8.99 4.27 -12.24
C TRP A 307 -8.34 4.74 -13.53
N ILE A 308 -7.04 5.05 -13.52
CA ILE A 308 -6.30 5.40 -14.73
C ILE A 308 -6.16 4.16 -15.63
N ASP A 309 -5.83 3.00 -15.07
CA ASP A 309 -5.74 1.74 -15.81
C ASP A 309 -7.09 1.38 -16.46
N ASP A 310 -8.22 1.59 -15.76
CA ASP A 310 -9.56 1.41 -16.31
C ASP A 310 -9.85 2.33 -17.52
N VAL A 311 -9.39 3.59 -17.49
CA VAL A 311 -9.54 4.55 -18.62
C VAL A 311 -8.62 4.18 -19.79
N LEU A 312 -7.39 3.78 -19.52
CA LEU A 312 -6.44 3.35 -20.56
C LEU A 312 -6.95 2.07 -21.26
N LEU A 313 -7.53 1.14 -20.50
CA LEU A 313 -8.17 -0.05 -21.06
C LEU A 313 -9.39 0.32 -21.93
N ALA A 314 -10.18 1.32 -21.53
CA ALA A 314 -11.27 1.88 -22.32
C ALA A 314 -10.79 2.38 -23.70
N ASP A 315 -9.69 3.13 -23.68
CA ASP A 315 -9.05 3.72 -24.86
C ASP A 315 -8.56 2.64 -25.83
N GLU A 316 -7.88 1.61 -25.32
CA GLU A 316 -7.43 0.47 -26.13
C GLU A 316 -8.60 -0.25 -26.80
N ASN A 317 -9.67 -0.52 -26.06
CA ASN A 317 -10.87 -1.17 -26.58
C ASN A 317 -11.58 -0.33 -27.66
N ALA A 318 -11.66 0.99 -27.48
CA ALA A 318 -12.24 1.91 -28.46
C ALA A 318 -11.43 1.92 -29.77
N LYS A 319 -10.10 2.00 -29.67
CA LYS A 319 -9.18 1.96 -30.83
C LYS A 319 -9.28 0.64 -31.59
N GLN A 320 -9.35 -0.51 -30.90
CA GLN A 320 -9.55 -1.82 -31.52
C GLN A 320 -10.92 -1.96 -32.21
N GLY A 321 -11.97 -1.49 -31.55
CA GLY A 321 -13.33 -1.46 -32.09
C GLY A 321 -13.42 -0.61 -33.36
N ASN A 322 -12.76 0.54 -33.38
CA ASN A 322 -12.71 1.43 -34.54
C ASN A 322 -11.93 0.79 -35.71
N SER A 323 -10.75 0.21 -35.45
CA SER A 323 -9.98 -0.53 -36.48
C SER A 323 -10.80 -1.67 -37.11
N THR A 324 -11.52 -2.43 -36.30
CA THR A 324 -12.40 -3.52 -36.76
C THR A 324 -13.57 -3.00 -37.61
N ARG A 325 -14.11 -1.82 -37.27
CA ARG A 325 -15.21 -1.18 -38.00
C ARG A 325 -14.73 -0.62 -39.34
N ILE A 326 -13.54 0.00 -39.37
CA ILE A 326 -12.89 0.48 -40.60
C ILE A 326 -12.58 -0.71 -41.53
N GLN A 327 -12.03 -1.81 -41.01
CA GLN A 327 -11.81 -3.03 -41.81
C GLN A 327 -13.13 -3.56 -42.40
N LYS A 328 -14.20 -3.67 -41.60
CA LYS A 328 -15.52 -4.09 -42.10
C LYS A 328 -16.11 -3.15 -43.15
N GLN A 329 -15.92 -1.83 -43.00
CA GLN A 329 -16.36 -0.85 -43.99
C GLN A 329 -15.58 -0.97 -45.29
N VAL A 330 -14.26 -1.15 -45.23
CA VAL A 330 -13.41 -1.41 -46.40
C VAL A 330 -13.82 -2.71 -47.10
N PHE A 331 -14.06 -3.80 -46.36
CA PHE A 331 -14.56 -5.06 -46.93
C PHE A 331 -15.97 -4.92 -47.56
N SER A 332 -16.85 -4.09 -46.99
CA SER A 332 -18.17 -3.81 -47.58
C SER A 332 -18.14 -2.93 -48.82
N GLN A 333 -17.11 -2.07 -48.98
CA GLN A 333 -16.91 -1.26 -50.18
C GLN A 333 -16.19 -2.01 -51.30
N VAL A 334 -15.46 -3.08 -50.98
CA VAL A 334 -14.76 -3.96 -51.96
C VAL A 334 -15.66 -5.11 -52.44
N SER A 335 -16.98 -5.05 -52.22
CA SER A 335 -17.96 -5.92 -52.87
C SER A 335 -18.66 -5.17 -54.01
N PRO A 336 -18.20 -5.27 -55.28
CA PRO A 336 -19.03 -4.89 -56.42
C PRO A 336 -20.13 -5.94 -56.62
N GLN A 337 -21.26 -5.47 -57.15
CA GLN A 337 -22.37 -6.28 -57.61
C GLN A 337 -21.92 -7.41 -58.57
N ARG A 338 -22.58 -8.56 -58.39
CA ARG A 338 -22.72 -9.74 -59.27
C ARG A 338 -21.62 -10.81 -59.24
#